data_AF-A0A1W9T2W2-F1
#
_entry.id   AF-A0A1W9T2W2-F1
#
_cell.length_a   1.000
_cell.length_b   1.000
_cell.length_c   1.000
_cell.angle_alpha   90.00
_cell.angle_beta   90.00
_cell.angle_gamma   90.00
#
_symmetry.space_group_name_H-M   'P 1'
#
loop_
_entity.id
_entity.type
_entity.pdbx_description
1 polymer ?
#
loop_
_entity_poly.entity_id
_entity_poly.type
_entity_poly.pdbx_seq_one_letter_code
_entity_poly.pdbx_strand_id
1 'polypeptide(L)'
;MAPVVEVPTKNAEAFYREILEINHNLYGVGMTKHQSWIYIKTLRELEGIDANEMMAMINRVGNYADDYDDKLRNKYWGGDSKVGPGSDS
;
A
#
# COMPACT_ATOMS: atom_id res chain seq x y z
N MET A 1 -5.27 -5.47 5.28
CA MET A 1 -4.89 -4.85 3.99
C MET A 1 -5.38 -3.42 4.02
N ALA A 2 -4.63 -2.49 3.45
CA ALA A 2 -5.02 -1.08 3.36
C ALA A 2 -4.73 -0.54 1.95
N PRO A 3 -5.59 0.36 1.42
CA PRO A 3 -5.29 1.06 0.17
C PRO A 3 -4.15 2.06 0.38
N VAL A 4 -3.38 2.32 -0.68
CA VAL A 4 -2.27 3.28 -0.66
C VAL A 4 -2.57 4.43 -1.61
N VAL A 5 -2.58 4.15 -2.92
CA VAL A 5 -2.87 5.13 -3.98
C VAL A 5 -3.58 4.48 -5.16
N GLU A 6 -4.34 5.26 -5.92
CA GLU A 6 -4.78 4.86 -7.25
C GLU A 6 -3.56 4.78 -8.19
N VAL A 7 -3.62 4.00 -9.27
CA VAL A 7 -2.56 3.95 -10.28
C VAL A 7 -2.61 5.25 -11.09
N PRO A 8 -1.46 5.93 -11.32
CA PRO A 8 -1.46 7.18 -12.06
C PRO A 8 -1.77 6.94 -13.54
N THR A 9 -2.55 7.84 -14.14
CA THR A 9 -2.89 7.79 -15.58
C THR A 9 -1.70 8.12 -16.47
N LYS A 10 -0.72 8.86 -15.94
CA LYS A 10 0.54 9.22 -16.61
C LYS A 10 1.71 8.45 -15.97
N ASN A 11 2.69 8.06 -16.77
CA ASN A 11 3.91 7.39 -16.31
C ASN A 11 3.68 6.08 -15.53
N ALA A 12 2.60 5.35 -15.83
CA ALA A 12 2.22 4.12 -15.14
C ALA A 12 3.32 3.05 -15.14
N GLU A 13 4.09 2.92 -16.22
CA GLU A 13 5.19 1.95 -16.29
C GLU A 13 6.30 2.25 -15.26
N ALA A 14 6.70 3.53 -15.16
CA ALA A 14 7.67 3.96 -14.16
C ALA A 14 7.14 3.77 -12.73
N PHE A 15 5.85 4.05 -12.52
CA PHE A 15 5.17 3.79 -11.26
C PHE A 15 5.21 2.30 -10.88
N TYR A 16 4.82 1.40 -11.79
CA TYR A 16 4.84 -0.04 -11.49
C TYR A 16 6.25 -0.58 -11.23
N ARG A 17 7.27 -0.09 -11.94
CA ARG A 17 8.66 -0.45 -11.64
C ARG A 17 9.05 -0.02 -10.23
N GLU A 18 8.72 1.21 -9.82
CA GLU A 18 8.98 1.68 -8.47
C GLU A 18 8.22 0.88 -7.41
N ILE A 19 6.97 0.48 -7.66
CA ILE A 19 6.24 -0.41 -6.75
C ILE A 19 6.97 -1.75 -6.56
N LEU A 20 7.56 -2.32 -7.63
CA LEU A 20 8.34 -3.55 -7.53
C LEU A 20 9.65 -3.34 -6.76
N GLU A 21 10.33 -2.21 -6.97
CA GLU A 21 11.54 -1.83 -6.24
C GLU A 21 11.25 -1.58 -4.75
N ILE A 22 10.11 -0.95 -4.42
CA ILE A 22 9.64 -0.80 -3.04
C ILE A 22 9.38 -2.18 -2.44
N ASN A 23 8.68 -3.07 -3.14
CA ASN A 23 8.39 -4.42 -2.68
C ASN A 23 9.63 -5.21 -2.27
N HIS A 24 10.76 -5.03 -2.95
CA HIS A 24 12.02 -5.67 -2.56
C HIS A 24 12.49 -5.28 -1.15
N ASN A 25 12.19 -4.05 -0.72
CA ASN A 25 12.61 -3.51 0.57
C ASN A 25 11.56 -3.67 1.68
N LEU A 26 10.38 -4.20 1.36
CA LEU A 26 9.32 -4.43 2.34
C LEU A 26 9.55 -5.75 3.10
N TYR A 27 9.29 -5.73 4.41
CA TYR A 27 9.39 -6.90 5.27
C TYR A 27 8.05 -7.23 5.91
N GLY A 28 7.56 -8.46 5.70
CA GLY A 28 6.31 -8.95 6.30
C GLY A 28 5.02 -8.32 5.74
N VAL A 29 5.15 -7.47 4.73
CA VAL A 29 4.07 -6.87 3.94
C VAL A 29 4.47 -6.87 2.47
N GLY A 30 3.49 -6.71 1.58
CA GLY A 30 3.73 -6.53 0.15
C GLY A 30 2.66 -5.65 -0.47
N MET A 31 3.09 -4.84 -1.44
CA MET A 31 2.20 -4.06 -2.30
C MET A 31 1.67 -4.92 -3.44
N THR A 32 0.37 -4.76 -3.71
CA THR A 32 -0.34 -5.48 -4.77
C THR A 32 -1.27 -4.53 -5.51
N LYS A 33 -1.45 -4.78 -6.81
CA LYS A 33 -2.40 -4.06 -7.64
C LYS A 33 -3.72 -4.81 -7.66
N HIS A 34 -4.81 -4.13 -7.32
CA HIS A 34 -6.17 -4.63 -7.47
C HIS A 34 -7.05 -3.53 -8.06
N GLN A 35 -7.75 -3.83 -9.17
CA GLN A 35 -8.47 -2.83 -9.97
C GLN A 35 -7.57 -1.64 -10.34
N SER A 36 -7.99 -0.39 -10.12
CA SER A 36 -7.17 0.80 -10.36
C SER A 36 -6.27 1.17 -9.18
N TRP A 37 -6.19 0.37 -8.11
CA TRP A 37 -5.50 0.76 -6.87
C TRP A 37 -4.31 -0.13 -6.50
N ILE A 38 -3.34 0.48 -5.83
CA ILE A 38 -2.30 -0.22 -5.08
C ILE A 38 -2.73 -0.35 -3.62
N TYR A 39 -2.60 -1.57 -3.10
CA TYR A 39 -2.87 -1.91 -1.72
C TYR A 39 -1.61 -2.45 -1.09
N ILE A 40 -1.46 -2.26 0.22
CA ILE A 40 -0.49 -3.01 1.03
C ILE A 40 -1.20 -4.09 1.82
N LYS A 41 -0.67 -5.30 1.77
CA LYS A 41 -1.23 -6.46 2.46
C LYS A 41 -0.16 -7.22 3.24
N THR A 42 -0.60 -7.88 4.29
CA THR A 42 0.15 -8.91 5.01
C THR A 42 -0.69 -10.18 5.02
N LEU A 43 -0.04 -11.33 5.08
CA LEU A 43 -0.67 -12.64 5.13
C LEU A 43 0.23 -13.60 5.91
N ARG A 44 -0.37 -14.44 6.73
CA ARG A 44 0.24 -15.60 7.38
C ARG A 44 -0.85 -16.59 7.76
N GLU A 45 -0.44 -17.79 8.09
CA GLU A 45 -1.32 -18.78 8.70
C GLU A 45 -1.80 -18.32 10.08
N LEU A 46 -3.03 -18.70 10.42
CA LEU A 46 -3.68 -18.39 11.69
C LEU A 46 -3.12 -19.23 12.83
N GLU A 47 -2.64 -20.44 12.55
CA GLU A 47 -2.15 -21.36 13.57
C GLU A 47 -0.99 -20.73 14.35
N GLY A 48 -1.10 -20.77 15.68
CA GLY A 48 -0.10 -20.23 16.60
C GLY A 48 0.02 -18.70 16.62
N ILE A 49 -0.92 -17.96 16.03
CA ILE A 49 -0.93 -16.50 16.15
C ILE A 49 -1.45 -16.06 17.53
N ASP A 50 -0.76 -15.11 18.16
CA ASP A 50 -1.27 -14.44 19.35
C ASP A 50 -1.84 -13.04 19.04
N ALA A 51 -2.55 -12.45 20.02
CA ALA A 51 -3.18 -11.15 19.86
C ALA A 51 -2.16 -10.02 19.61
N ASN A 52 -0.98 -10.07 20.23
CA ASN A 52 0.07 -9.07 20.03
C ASN A 52 0.66 -9.18 18.63
N GLU A 53 0.88 -10.39 18.12
CA GLU A 53 1.32 -10.61 16.74
C GLU A 53 0.30 -10.08 15.73
N MET A 54 -0.99 -10.36 15.95
CA MET A 54 -2.07 -9.85 15.11
C MET A 54 -2.11 -8.32 15.10
N MET A 55 -2.01 -7.69 16.28
CA MET A 55 -1.94 -6.23 16.39
C MET A 55 -0.67 -5.67 15.73
N ALA A 56 0.47 -6.33 15.86
CA ALA A 56 1.71 -5.92 15.19
C ALA A 56 1.57 -5.99 13.66
N MET A 57 0.87 -6.99 13.12
CA MET A 57 0.58 -7.09 11.68
C MET A 57 -0.34 -5.96 11.20
N ILE A 58 -1.39 -5.65 11.95
CA ILE A 58 -2.31 -4.55 11.63
C ILE A 58 -1.57 -3.22 11.63
N ASN A 59 -0.81 -2.94 12.70
CA ASN A 59 -0.01 -1.72 12.83
C ASN A 59 1.03 -1.60 11.70
N ARG A 60 1.68 -2.70 11.33
CA ARG A 60 2.64 -2.72 10.23
C ARG A 60 1.98 -2.34 8.90
N VAL A 61 0.80 -2.90 8.60
CA VAL A 61 0.04 -2.54 7.40
C VAL A 61 -0.35 -1.07 7.41
N GLY A 62 -0.86 -0.55 8.53
CA GLY A 62 -1.26 0.85 8.67
C GLY A 62 -0.09 1.80 8.47
N ASN A 63 0.99 1.62 9.24
CA ASN A 63 2.17 2.49 9.18
C ASN A 63 2.80 2.53 7.79
N TYR A 64 2.96 1.37 7.13
CA TYR A 64 3.50 1.38 5.77
C TYR A 64 2.52 1.99 4.75
N ALA A 65 1.21 1.79 4.91
CA ALA A 65 0.24 2.42 4.02
C ALA A 65 0.32 3.95 4.10
N ASP A 66 0.36 4.50 5.32
CA ASP A 66 0.47 5.93 5.57
C ASP A 66 1.85 6.49 5.16
N ASP A 67 2.94 5.73 5.32
CA ASP A 67 4.25 6.19 4.87
C ASP A 67 4.36 6.28 3.35
N TYR A 68 3.79 5.30 2.64
CA TYR A 68 3.91 5.20 1.19
C TYR A 68 2.81 5.96 0.45
N ASP A 69 1.64 6.20 1.05
CA ASP A 69 0.62 7.03 0.41
C ASP A 69 1.12 8.46 0.24
N ASP A 70 1.73 9.04 1.28
CA ASP A 70 2.30 10.38 1.25
C ASP A 70 3.46 10.46 0.24
N LYS A 71 4.38 9.49 0.25
CA LYS A 71 5.52 9.47 -0.71
C LYS A 71 5.07 9.36 -2.16
N LEU A 72 4.17 8.43 -2.46
CA LEU A 72 3.71 8.18 -3.82
C LEU A 72 2.79 9.30 -4.31
N ARG A 73 1.90 9.83 -3.46
CA ARG A 73 1.06 10.99 -3.80
C ARG A 73 1.88 12.22 -4.11
N ASN A 74 2.87 12.55 -3.27
CA ASN A 74 3.75 13.68 -3.51
C ASN A 74 4.49 13.55 -4.85
N LYS A 75 4.95 12.34 -5.20
CA LYS A 75 5.72 12.10 -6.43
C LYS A 75 4.87 12.11 -7.70
N TYR A 76 3.69 11.50 -7.68
CA TYR A 76 2.90 11.25 -8.90
C TYR A 76 1.66 12.15 -9.04
N TRP A 77 1.21 12.78 -7.95
CA TRP A 77 0.06 13.70 -7.92
C TRP A 77 0.38 15.07 -7.28
N GLY A 78 1.64 15.35 -6.93
CA GLY A 78 2.04 16.68 -6.44
C GLY A 78 1.52 17.05 -5.04
N GLY A 79 1.05 16.07 -4.25
CA GLY A 79 0.60 16.29 -2.87
C GLY A 79 -0.89 16.61 -2.70
N ASP A 80 -1.72 16.27 -3.69
CA ASP A 80 -3.18 16.39 -3.59
C ASP A 80 -3.76 15.60 -2.40
N SER A 81 -4.94 16.03 -1.94
CA SER A 81 -5.64 15.50 -0.77
C SER A 81 -5.89 13.99 -0.83
N LYS A 82 -5.91 13.30 0.32
CA LYS A 82 -6.15 11.85 0.42
C LYS A 82 -7.56 11.49 -0.07
N VAL A 83 -7.67 11.11 -1.34
CA VAL A 83 -8.84 10.40 -1.87
C VAL A 83 -8.65 8.91 -1.58
N GLY A 84 -9.69 8.25 -1.08
CA GLY A 84 -9.71 6.82 -0.76
C GLY A 84 -10.45 6.00 -1.83
N PRO A 85 -10.25 4.68 -1.89
CA PRO A 85 -10.97 3.83 -2.83
C PRO A 85 -12.47 3.86 -2.54
N GLY A 86 -13.28 4.15 -3.56
CA GLY A 86 -14.76 4.16 -3.46
C GLY A 86 -15.40 5.54 -3.29
N SER A 87 -14.66 6.64 -3.48
CA SER A 87 -15.26 7.99 -3.60
C SER A 87 -16.00 8.22 -4.90
N ASP A 88 -15.77 7.37 -5.90
CA ASP A 88 -16.39 7.43 -7.22
C ASP A 88 -17.42 6.29 -7.29
N SER A 89 -18.62 6.55 -6.79
CA SER A 89 -19.82 5.72 -6.97
C SER A 89 -21.02 6.61 -7.24
#